data_AF-A0A0G0FSC7-F1
#
_entry.id   AF-A0A0G0FSC7-F1
#
_cell.length_a   1.000
_cell.length_b   1.000
_cell.length_c   1.000
_cell.angle_alpha   90.00
_cell.angle_beta   90.00
_cell.angle_gamma   90.00
#
_symmetry.space_group_name_H-M   'P 1'
#
loop_
_entity.id
_entity.type
_entity.pdbx_description
1 polymer ?
#
loop_
_entity_poly.entity_id
_entity_poly.type
_entity_poly.pdbx_seq_one_letter_code
_entity_poly.pdbx_strand_id
1 'polypeptide(L)' 'MNKEKLEKLNKEMLACTKCALSNGCKQVVPGAGSANAQIMFIGEAPGKKEDELGAPFVGAAGKFLDEMLAIIKLK' A
#
# COMPACT_ATOMS: atom_id res chain seq x y z
N MET A 1 2.83 -8.92 -13.84
CA MET A 1 4.03 -9.15 -13.01
C MET A 1 3.88 -10.53 -12.36
N ASN A 2 4.92 -11.35 -12.20
CA ASN A 2 4.78 -12.64 -11.52
C ASN A 2 4.46 -12.39 -10.02
N LYS A 3 3.39 -13.00 -9.50
CA LYS A 3 2.97 -12.93 -8.09
C LYS A 3 4.12 -13.22 -7.13
N GLU A 4 4.96 -14.21 -7.43
CA GLU A 4 6.12 -14.59 -6.61
C GLU A 4 7.15 -13.46 -6.50
N LYS A 5 7.35 -12.70 -7.58
CA LYS A 5 8.28 -11.55 -7.58
C LYS A 5 7.75 -10.43 -6.68
N LEU A 6 6.43 -10.18 -6.72
CA LEU A 6 5.79 -9.17 -5.87
C LEU A 6 5.85 -9.59 -4.39
N GLU A 7 5.57 -10.86 -4.08
CA GLU A 7 5.71 -11.39 -2.72
C GLU A 7 7.14 -11.30 -2.20
N LYS A 8 8.14 -11.61 -3.05
CA LYS A 8 9.55 -11.44 -2.71
C LYS A 8 9.89 -9.99 -2.40
N LEU A 9 9.46 -9.06 -3.26
CA LEU A 9 9.67 -7.62 -3.05
C LEU A 9 9.03 -7.15 -1.74
N ASN A 10 7.80 -7.59 -1.44
CA ASN A 10 7.12 -7.25 -0.19
C ASN A 10 7.92 -7.71 1.03
N LYS A 11 8.52 -8.92 1.00
CA LYS A 11 9.39 -9.43 2.07
C LYS A 11 10.65 -8.58 2.24
N GLU A 12 11.27 -8.17 1.15
CA GLU A 12 12.47 -7.31 1.18
C GLU A 12 12.14 -5.92 1.75
N MET A 13 10.99 -5.36 1.38
CA MET A 13 10.52 -4.07 1.89
C MET A 13 10.26 -4.09 3.39
N LEU A 14 9.66 -5.16 3.93
CA LEU A 14 9.37 -5.29 5.36
C LEU A 14 10.63 -5.25 6.24
N ALA A 15 11.79 -5.63 5.69
CA ALA A 15 13.07 -5.59 6.40
C ALA A 15 13.90 -4.33 6.10
N CYS A 16 13.35 -3.35 5.37
CA CYS A 16 14.09 -2.19 4.92
C CYS A 16 14.36 -1.18 6.04
N THR A 17 15.63 -0.89 6.29
CA THR A 17 16.10 0.12 7.26
C THR A 17 17.01 1.17 6.63
N LYS A 18 16.90 1.37 5.31
CA LYS A 18 17.86 2.16 4.52
C LYS A 18 17.74 3.68 4.68
N CYS A 19 16.69 4.20 5.33
CA CYS A 19 16.49 5.63 5.53
C CYS A 19 15.87 5.94 6.89
N ALA A 20 15.92 7.21 7.30
CA ALA A 20 15.44 7.64 8.61
C ALA A 20 13.95 7.39 8.88
N LEU A 21 13.13 7.16 7.84
CA LEU A 21 11.71 6.87 7.99
C LEU A 21 11.46 5.58 8.79
N SER A 22 12.36 4.59 8.69
CA SER A 22 12.23 3.33 9.43
C SER A 22 12.26 3.51 10.95
N ASN A 23 12.75 4.65 11.44
CA ASN A 23 12.81 4.96 12.87
C ASN A 23 11.47 5.51 13.41
N GLY A 24 10.63 6.04 12.52
CA GLY A 24 9.37 6.70 12.89
C GLY A 24 8.11 5.93 12.53
N CYS A 25 8.19 4.96 11.61
CA CYS A 25 7.06 4.08 11.29
C CYS A 25 7.01 2.88 12.24
N LYS A 26 5.80 2.43 12.59
CA LYS A 26 5.59 1.17 13.29
C LYS A 26 5.94 -0.01 12.40
N GLN A 27 5.60 0.06 11.11
CA GLN A 27 5.92 -0.98 10.13
C GLN A 27 5.83 -0.45 8.70
N VAL A 28 6.54 -1.10 7.79
CA VAL A 28 6.43 -0.81 6.36
C VAL A 28 5.05 -1.27 5.86
N VAL A 29 4.45 -0.49 4.95
CA VAL A 29 3.17 -0.81 4.31
C VAL A 29 3.41 -1.12 2.83
N PRO A 30 3.53 -2.40 2.44
CA PRO A 30 3.59 -2.77 1.04
C PRO A 30 2.28 -2.45 0.30
N GLY A 31 2.36 -2.38 -1.02
CA GLY A 31 1.16 -2.27 -1.86
C GLY A 31 0.26 -3.52 -1.75
N ALA A 32 -1.03 -3.34 -2.00
CA ALA A 32 -2.03 -4.40 -2.03
C ALA A 32 -2.71 -4.50 -3.40
N GLY A 33 -3.17 -5.70 -3.76
CA GLY A 33 -3.90 -5.95 -5.00
C GLY A 33 -3.26 -7.02 -5.89
N SER A 34 -3.77 -7.13 -7.11
CA SER A 34 -3.33 -8.14 -8.08
C SER A 34 -1.99 -7.77 -8.72
N ALA A 35 -1.04 -8.71 -8.75
CA ALA A 35 0.20 -8.56 -9.54
C ALA A 35 -0.05 -8.46 -11.07
N ASN A 36 -1.27 -8.75 -11.50
CA ASN A 36 -1.76 -8.64 -12.87
C ASN A 36 -2.78 -7.51 -13.05
N ALA A 37 -2.90 -6.59 -12.08
CA ALA A 37 -3.76 -5.42 -12.23
C ALA A 37 -3.35 -4.60 -13.46
N GLN A 38 -4.33 -4.16 -14.25
CA GLN A 38 -4.09 -3.29 -15.40
C GLN A 38 -3.87 -1.83 -15.00
N ILE A 39 -4.36 -1.44 -13.82
CA ILE A 39 -4.28 -0.10 -13.25
C ILE A 39 -3.66 -0.20 -11.86
N MET A 40 -2.73 0.71 -11.56
CA MET A 40 -2.12 0.87 -10.24
C MET A 40 -2.37 2.29 -9.74
N PHE A 41 -2.83 2.40 -8.50
CA PHE A 41 -2.99 3.68 -7.80
C PHE A 41 -1.81 3.87 -6.85
N ILE A 42 -1.16 5.03 -6.91
CA ILE A 42 0.01 5.37 -6.10
C ILE A 42 -0.33 6.62 -5.29
N GLY A 43 -0.27 6.51 -3.97
CA GLY A 43 -0.38 7.63 -3.04
C GLY A 43 1.00 8.19 -2.68
N GLU A 44 1.04 9.11 -1.71
CA GLU A 44 2.29 9.72 -1.23
C GLU A 44 3.03 8.80 -0.25
N ALA A 45 2.44 8.54 0.92
CA ALA A 45 3.04 7.76 1.99
C ALA A 45 1.95 7.14 2.90
N PRO A 46 2.29 6.13 3.72
CA PRO A 46 1.39 5.60 4.74
C PRO A 46 1.01 6.67 5.77
N GLY A 47 -0.28 6.82 6.04
CA GLY A 47 -0.77 7.59 7.17
C GLY A 47 -0.76 6.77 8.47
N LYS A 48 -1.28 7.37 9.55
CA LYS A 48 -1.32 6.73 10.88
C LYS A 48 -2.05 5.38 10.88
N LYS A 49 -3.21 5.29 10.21
CA LYS A 49 -3.99 4.05 10.19
C LYS A 49 -3.34 2.98 9.32
N GLU A 50 -2.75 3.38 8.20
CA GLU A 50 -1.99 2.51 7.32
C GLU A 50 -0.78 1.93 8.05
N ASP A 51 -0.02 2.76 8.77
CA ASP A 51 1.11 2.33 9.61
C ASP A 51 0.66 1.39 10.73
N GLU A 52 -0.46 1.70 11.40
CA GLU A 52 -1.00 0.85 12.47
C GLU A 52 -1.43 -0.55 12.00
N LEU A 53 -2.04 -0.63 10.80
CA LEU A 53 -2.69 -1.83 10.26
C LEU A 53 -1.85 -2.58 9.21
N GLY A 54 -0.87 -1.94 8.60
CA GLY A 54 0.01 -2.56 7.60
C GLY A 54 -0.64 -2.72 6.22
N ALA A 55 -1.70 -1.94 5.95
CA ALA A 55 -2.45 -1.99 4.71
C ALA A 55 -2.62 -0.58 4.13
N PRO A 56 -2.45 -0.39 2.80
CA PRO A 56 -2.58 0.92 2.18
C PRO A 56 -4.05 1.35 2.08
N PHE A 57 -4.30 2.66 2.09
CA PHE A 57 -5.64 3.26 1.87
C PHE A 57 -6.73 2.73 2.82
N VAL A 58 -6.43 2.53 4.10
CA VAL A 58 -7.42 2.11 5.12
C VAL A 58 -7.94 3.28 5.98
N GLY A 59 -7.34 4.46 5.82
CA GLY A 59 -7.73 5.70 6.46
C GLY A 59 -8.93 6.41 5.82
N ALA A 60 -9.19 7.64 6.25
CA ALA A 60 -10.31 8.44 5.72
C ALA A 60 -10.15 8.73 4.22
N ALA A 61 -8.92 9.05 3.78
CA ALA A 61 -8.62 9.28 2.36
C ALA A 61 -8.82 8.01 1.52
N GLY A 62 -8.51 6.83 2.06
CA GLY A 62 -8.74 5.56 1.38
C GLY A 62 -10.22 5.23 1.19
N LYS A 63 -11.04 5.49 2.22
CA LYS A 63 -12.51 5.39 2.08
C LYS A 63 -13.06 6.32 1.01
N PHE A 64 -12.57 7.56 0.96
CA PHE A 64 -12.97 8.50 -0.08
C PHE A 64 -12.51 8.04 -1.47
N LEU A 65 -11.31 7.48 -1.60
CA LEU A 65 -10.86 6.86 -2.85
C LEU A 65 -11.80 5.73 -3.27
N ASP A 66 -12.19 4.84 -2.37
CA ASP A 66 -13.14 3.76 -2.66
C ASP A 66 -14.50 4.28 -3.15
N GLU A 67 -14.99 5.40 -2.59
CA GLU A 67 -16.21 6.06 -3.06
C GLU A 67 -16.04 6.61 -4.48
N MET A 68 -14.92 7.27 -4.78
CA MET A 68 -14.65 7.82 -6.13
C MET A 68 -14.53 6.71 -7.17
N LEU A 69 -13.83 5.63 -6.83
CA LEU A 69 -13.69 4.46 -7.69
C LEU A 69 -15.02 3.75 -7.94
N ALA A 70 -15.90 3.70 -6.93
CA ALA A 70 -17.24 3.16 -7.08
C ALA A 70 -18.09 3.98 -8.07
N ILE A 71 -17.99 5.31 -8.06
CA ILE A 71 -18.73 6.19 -8.98
C ILE A 71 -18.40 5.88 -10.44
N ILE A 72 -17.12 5.61 -10.74
CA ILE A 72 -16.67 5.26 -12.09
C ILE A 72 -16.74 3.76 -12.40
N LYS A 73 -17.33 2.96 -11.49
CA LYS A 73 -17.49 1.50 -11.62
C LYS A 73 -16.17 0.75 -11.78
N LEU A 74 -15.14 1.22 -11.09
CA LEU A 74 -13.84 0.57 -11.03
C LEU A 74 -13.67 -0.03 -9.62
N LYS A 75 -14.19 -1.24 -9.40
CA LYS A 75 -14.01 -2.02 -8.17
C LYS A 75 -13.42 -3.39 -8.47
#